data_AF-A0A2N1KIX3-F1
#
_entry.id   AF-A0A2N1KIX3-F1
#
_cell.length_a   1.000
_cell.length_b   1.000
_cell.length_c   1.000
_cell.angle_alpha   90.00
_cell.angle_beta   90.00
_cell.angle_gamma   90.00
#
_symmetry.space_group_name_H-M   'P 1'
#
loop_
_entity.id
_entity.type
_entity.pdbx_description
1 polymer ?
#
loop_
_entity_poly.entity_id
_entity_poly.type
_entity_poly.pdbx_seq_one_letter_code
_entity_poly.pdbx_strand_id
1 'polypeptide(L)'
;MTMHLQLLVLKGSQRIALQMVGYLLCLLVFLPVKVHAQNDLDRRISIVVKDQNVEDVLKKIEKLVGVKFIYSREIIQSKQKISYEAQNQPIQTILNEILTPIQITYETTGNQILLKRITPPSSILKKETVLGAEIPVTGTVKDEKGDPIVGVNILIKGTTRGTVTNIDGTFKLLVASEEDVLLFSFLGYKTQEVQVGKQSSINLTLRDENKVLDEVVVVGFGLKNKKETISGAISTVNADELSHASTVTAAGALVGKIPGIAFRQSSGRPGSAPTIEIRNYGEPLVIIDGIQKDYGSFAQIDFNDIENISLLKDASASIYGMQAANGVLVVTTKKGKRNQKPIITFQSYYGLQIPAGYNKPADAATYLKAIIQDETYNNVPNSSRTINREEYDKWVRGTEPGYKSFDWYNYIWQTKPQMYGSLNISGGSDNADYYISLNRIEQRSMLRNFHGFDRTNFQSNFNFNISKKLKVGVLMNGRLERNRQPAFQATITILPCRRLSEICQPNGLSLMTIPVTPLYRLSIHNLVTGGSMSRCLESTSHKFGLCKSTVRLNTVFSMVLKPVLWLATGTETPEMI
;
A
#
# COMPACT_ATOMS: atom_id res chain seq x y z
N MET A 1 -43.56 -28.79 11.81
CA MET A 1 -42.29 -29.53 11.59
C MET A 1 -41.80 -29.49 10.13
N THR A 2 -42.65 -29.17 9.16
CA THR A 2 -42.32 -29.10 7.73
C THR A 2 -41.66 -27.79 7.27
N MET A 3 -41.93 -26.64 7.93
CA MET A 3 -41.30 -25.35 7.58
C MET A 3 -39.84 -25.19 8.05
N HIS A 4 -39.43 -25.87 9.13
CA HIS A 4 -38.05 -25.78 9.64
C HIS A 4 -37.06 -26.61 8.80
N LEU A 5 -37.55 -27.64 8.10
CA LEU A 5 -36.72 -28.49 7.25
C LEU A 5 -36.37 -27.81 5.91
N GLN A 6 -37.26 -27.00 5.35
CA GLN A 6 -37.01 -26.28 4.08
C GLN A 6 -35.96 -25.16 4.21
N LEU A 7 -35.90 -24.48 5.37
CA LEU A 7 -34.94 -23.39 5.62
C LEU A 7 -33.50 -23.89 5.85
N LEU A 8 -33.34 -25.12 6.33
CA LEU A 8 -32.04 -25.77 6.52
C LEU A 8 -31.44 -26.26 5.20
N VAL A 9 -32.27 -26.75 4.28
CA VAL A 9 -31.84 -27.23 2.95
C VAL A 9 -31.39 -26.05 2.05
N LEU A 10 -32.03 -24.88 2.15
CA LEU A 10 -31.65 -23.68 1.38
C LEU A 10 -30.31 -23.06 1.84
N LYS A 11 -29.97 -23.11 3.14
CA LYS A 11 -28.69 -22.61 3.66
C LYS A 11 -27.48 -23.51 3.33
N GLY A 12 -27.70 -24.82 3.16
CA GLY A 12 -26.65 -25.76 2.74
C GLY A 12 -26.26 -25.58 1.27
N SER A 13 -27.25 -25.41 0.39
CA SER A 13 -27.06 -25.23 -1.06
C SER A 13 -26.21 -24.01 -1.43
N GLN A 14 -26.43 -22.85 -0.76
CA GLN A 14 -25.68 -21.63 -1.06
C GLN A 14 -24.20 -21.68 -0.64
N ARG A 15 -23.86 -22.39 0.45
CA ARG A 15 -22.46 -22.55 0.87
C ARG A 15 -21.67 -23.47 -0.05
N ILE A 16 -22.32 -24.52 -0.55
CA ILE A 16 -21.70 -25.47 -1.50
C ILE A 16 -21.49 -24.77 -2.85
N ALA A 17 -22.45 -23.96 -3.32
CA ALA A 17 -22.30 -23.17 -4.54
C ALA A 17 -21.14 -22.16 -4.44
N LEU A 18 -20.98 -21.46 -3.30
CA LEU A 18 -19.89 -20.50 -3.11
C LEU A 18 -18.50 -21.16 -3.03
N GLN A 19 -18.42 -22.34 -2.39
CA GLN A 19 -17.19 -23.13 -2.32
C GLN A 19 -16.82 -23.75 -3.68
N MET A 20 -17.80 -24.19 -4.46
CA MET A 20 -17.60 -24.70 -5.82
C MET A 20 -17.15 -23.59 -6.78
N VAL A 21 -17.70 -22.38 -6.69
CA VAL A 21 -17.24 -21.22 -7.47
C VAL A 21 -15.82 -20.80 -7.06
N GLY A 22 -15.50 -20.85 -5.77
CA GLY A 22 -14.14 -20.58 -5.28
C GLY A 22 -13.11 -21.61 -5.75
N TYR A 23 -13.46 -22.91 -5.76
CA TYR A 23 -12.60 -23.96 -6.30
C TYR A 23 -12.45 -23.87 -7.81
N LEU A 24 -13.52 -23.53 -8.56
CA LEU A 24 -13.47 -23.33 -10.00
C LEU A 24 -12.59 -22.12 -10.38
N LEU A 25 -12.62 -21.04 -9.58
CA LEU A 25 -11.75 -19.88 -9.79
C LEU A 25 -10.28 -20.19 -9.47
N CYS A 26 -10.01 -21.04 -8.47
CA CYS A 26 -8.65 -21.49 -8.14
C CYS A 26 -8.09 -22.46 -9.19
N LEU A 27 -8.92 -23.33 -9.77
CA LEU A 27 -8.53 -24.29 -10.81
C LEU A 27 -8.19 -23.59 -12.15
N LEU A 28 -8.78 -22.43 -12.42
CA LEU A 28 -8.46 -21.61 -13.59
C LEU A 28 -7.09 -20.90 -13.48
N VAL A 29 -6.54 -20.74 -12.27
CA VAL A 29 -5.23 -20.09 -12.03
C VAL A 29 -4.06 -21.07 -12.13
N PHE A 30 -4.30 -22.39 -12.05
CA PHE A 30 -3.25 -23.42 -12.03
C PHE A 30 -3.09 -24.23 -13.32
N LEU A 31 -3.75 -23.86 -14.42
CA LEU A 31 -3.45 -24.48 -15.72
C LEU A 31 -2.08 -24.01 -16.21
N PRO A 32 -1.09 -24.91 -16.41
CA PRO A 32 0.20 -24.55 -16.97
C PRO A 32 -0.01 -24.22 -18.45
N VAL A 33 -0.15 -22.93 -18.76
CA VAL A 33 -0.07 -22.47 -20.14
C VAL A 33 1.37 -22.69 -20.57
N LYS A 34 1.58 -23.72 -21.40
CA LYS A 34 2.81 -23.86 -22.19
C LYS A 34 2.88 -22.64 -23.11
N VAL A 35 3.59 -21.60 -22.69
CA VAL A 35 3.92 -20.43 -23.51
C VAL A 35 4.91 -20.91 -24.57
N HIS A 36 4.38 -21.43 -25.67
CA HIS A 36 5.08 -21.36 -26.94
C HIS A 36 4.86 -19.93 -27.43
N ALA A 37 5.78 -19.03 -27.12
CA ALA A 37 5.88 -17.75 -27.80
C ALA A 37 6.34 -18.02 -29.24
N GLN A 38 5.41 -18.54 -30.06
CA GLN A 38 5.55 -18.59 -31.49
C GLN A 38 5.01 -17.24 -31.97
N ASN A 39 5.86 -16.42 -32.60
CA ASN A 39 5.46 -15.13 -33.15
C ASN A 39 4.18 -15.31 -33.98
N ASP A 40 3.07 -14.67 -33.58
CA ASP A 40 1.77 -14.80 -34.24
C ASP A 40 1.81 -14.43 -35.74
N LEU A 41 2.84 -13.67 -36.15
CA LEU A 41 3.09 -13.25 -37.54
C LEU A 41 3.66 -14.36 -38.46
N ASP A 42 4.25 -15.42 -37.91
CA ASP A 42 4.85 -16.52 -38.70
C ASP A 42 3.85 -17.63 -39.03
N ARG A 43 2.63 -17.55 -38.48
CA ARG A 43 1.57 -18.53 -38.72
C ARG A 43 1.10 -18.43 -40.18
N ARG A 44 0.94 -19.59 -40.83
CA ARG A 44 0.56 -19.67 -42.24
C ARG A 44 -0.96 -19.80 -42.38
N ILE A 45 -1.56 -19.02 -43.27
CA ILE A 45 -3.00 -19.05 -43.54
C ILE A 45 -3.28 -19.07 -45.05
N SER A 46 -4.48 -19.53 -45.41
CA SER A 46 -5.04 -19.42 -46.75
C SER A 46 -6.27 -18.53 -46.68
N ILE A 47 -6.33 -17.48 -47.51
CA ILE A 47 -7.43 -16.53 -47.53
C ILE A 47 -7.74 -16.13 -48.98
N VAL A 48 -9.04 -16.11 -49.31
CA VAL A 48 -9.54 -15.63 -50.60
C VAL A 48 -10.46 -14.45 -50.34
N VAL A 49 -10.08 -13.30 -50.89
CA VAL A 49 -10.81 -12.04 -50.79
C VAL A 49 -11.03 -11.50 -52.19
N LYS A 50 -12.29 -11.19 -52.53
CA LYS A 50 -12.66 -10.51 -53.77
C LYS A 50 -13.53 -9.31 -53.43
N ASP A 51 -13.10 -8.13 -53.85
CA ASP A 51 -13.80 -6.85 -53.74
C ASP A 51 -14.39 -6.53 -52.34
N GLN A 52 -13.61 -6.73 -51.28
CA GLN A 52 -14.05 -6.48 -49.89
C GLN A 52 -13.31 -5.31 -49.25
N ASN A 53 -13.97 -4.64 -48.30
CA ASN A 53 -13.37 -3.55 -47.55
C ASN A 53 -12.18 -4.04 -46.73
N VAL A 54 -11.12 -3.23 -46.65
CA VAL A 54 -9.93 -3.52 -45.81
C VAL A 54 -10.32 -3.86 -44.36
N GLU A 55 -11.30 -3.16 -43.77
CA GLU A 55 -11.79 -3.48 -42.41
C GLU A 55 -12.34 -4.90 -42.28
N ASP A 56 -13.07 -5.38 -43.30
CA ASP A 56 -13.69 -6.71 -43.28
C ASP A 56 -12.64 -7.81 -43.50
N VAL A 57 -11.62 -7.51 -44.30
CA VAL A 57 -10.47 -8.40 -44.52
C VAL A 57 -9.63 -8.52 -43.25
N LEU A 58 -9.34 -7.41 -42.58
CA LEU A 58 -8.62 -7.40 -41.31
C LEU A 58 -9.38 -8.21 -40.26
N LYS A 59 -10.70 -8.01 -40.10
CA LYS A 59 -11.55 -8.82 -39.17
C LYS A 59 -11.54 -10.31 -39.48
N LYS A 60 -11.49 -10.70 -40.77
CA LYS A 60 -11.34 -12.10 -41.16
C LYS A 60 -9.99 -12.66 -40.72
N ILE A 61 -8.92 -11.89 -40.87
CA ILE A 61 -7.57 -12.26 -40.40
C ILE A 61 -7.54 -12.35 -38.87
N GLU A 62 -8.16 -11.40 -38.14
CA GLU A 62 -8.30 -11.46 -36.67
C GLU A 62 -8.95 -12.77 -36.21
N LYS A 63 -10.02 -13.19 -36.89
CA LYS A 63 -10.75 -14.42 -36.54
C LYS A 63 -9.95 -15.69 -36.82
N LEU A 64 -9.12 -15.70 -37.86
CA LEU A 64 -8.31 -16.87 -38.23
C LEU A 64 -7.08 -17.03 -37.33
N VAL A 65 -6.51 -15.92 -36.86
CA VAL A 65 -5.19 -15.90 -36.22
C VAL A 65 -5.27 -15.66 -34.70
N GLY A 66 -6.27 -14.92 -34.22
CA GLY A 66 -6.41 -14.57 -32.81
C GLY A 66 -5.71 -13.28 -32.38
N VAL A 67 -5.30 -12.44 -33.35
CA VAL A 67 -4.72 -11.11 -33.13
C VAL A 67 -5.78 -10.02 -33.21
N LYS A 68 -5.53 -8.85 -32.59
CA LYS A 68 -6.41 -7.67 -32.69
C LYS A 68 -5.72 -6.51 -33.40
N PHE A 69 -6.31 -5.99 -34.47
CA PHE A 69 -5.82 -4.79 -35.15
C PHE A 69 -6.37 -3.53 -34.48
N ILE A 70 -5.49 -2.56 -34.24
CA ILE A 70 -5.84 -1.23 -33.75
C ILE A 70 -5.52 -0.23 -34.84
N TYR A 71 -6.51 0.56 -35.25
CA TYR A 71 -6.38 1.56 -36.30
C TYR A 71 -7.43 2.66 -36.18
N SER A 72 -7.14 3.84 -36.73
CA SER A 72 -8.15 4.88 -36.98
C SER A 72 -8.74 4.67 -38.37
N ARG A 73 -10.07 4.55 -38.47
CA ARG A 73 -10.80 4.32 -39.73
C ARG A 73 -10.50 5.36 -40.81
N GLU A 74 -10.28 6.60 -40.39
CA GLU A 74 -9.96 7.74 -41.27
C GLU A 74 -8.54 7.64 -41.83
N ILE A 75 -7.59 7.18 -41.01
CA ILE A 75 -6.16 7.09 -41.38
C ILE A 75 -5.92 5.95 -42.36
N ILE A 76 -6.63 4.83 -42.20
CA ILE A 76 -6.43 3.63 -43.03
C ILE A 76 -7.38 3.52 -44.24
N GLN A 77 -8.23 4.53 -44.48
CA GLN A 77 -9.28 4.50 -45.51
C GLN A 77 -10.05 3.18 -45.51
N SER A 78 -10.61 2.80 -44.36
CA SER A 78 -11.06 1.42 -44.08
C SER A 78 -12.11 0.83 -45.03
N LYS A 79 -12.74 1.68 -45.86
CA LYS A 79 -13.73 1.35 -46.90
C LYS A 79 -13.13 1.08 -48.29
N GLN A 80 -11.81 1.20 -48.46
CA GLN A 80 -11.18 0.84 -49.73
C GLN A 80 -11.36 -0.66 -49.97
N LYS A 81 -11.72 -1.02 -51.20
CA LYS A 81 -11.93 -2.41 -51.59
C LYS A 81 -10.64 -3.03 -52.10
N ILE A 82 -10.38 -4.26 -51.67
CA ILE A 82 -9.21 -5.04 -52.06
C ILE A 82 -9.63 -6.45 -52.50
N SER A 83 -8.86 -7.01 -53.43
CA SER A 83 -8.94 -8.41 -53.83
C SER A 83 -7.56 -9.04 -53.66
N TYR A 84 -7.49 -10.15 -52.93
CA TYR A 84 -6.25 -10.82 -52.61
C TYR A 84 -6.51 -12.32 -52.38
N GLU A 85 -5.64 -13.17 -52.91
CA GLU A 85 -5.71 -14.62 -52.75
C GLU A 85 -4.35 -15.15 -52.31
N ALA A 86 -4.34 -15.86 -51.18
CA ALA A 86 -3.15 -16.51 -50.65
C ALA A 86 -3.47 -17.94 -50.21
N GLN A 87 -2.51 -18.84 -50.46
CA GLN A 87 -2.56 -20.22 -50.01
C GLN A 87 -1.31 -20.54 -49.20
N ASN A 88 -1.48 -20.93 -47.93
CA ASN A 88 -0.41 -21.34 -47.02
C ASN A 88 0.77 -20.34 -46.89
N GLN A 89 0.46 -19.04 -46.85
CA GLN A 89 1.45 -17.97 -46.73
C GLN A 89 1.53 -17.43 -45.29
N PRO A 90 2.72 -16.98 -44.82
CA PRO A 90 2.86 -16.31 -43.53
C PRO A 90 2.03 -15.03 -43.45
N ILE A 91 1.46 -14.73 -42.29
CA ILE A 91 0.63 -13.54 -42.08
C ILE A 91 1.42 -12.26 -42.35
N GLN A 92 2.69 -12.19 -41.95
CA GLN A 92 3.56 -11.05 -42.26
C GLN A 92 3.61 -10.75 -43.76
N THR A 93 3.72 -11.78 -44.61
CA THR A 93 3.72 -11.63 -46.07
C THR A 93 2.38 -11.12 -46.57
N ILE A 94 1.28 -11.71 -46.10
CA ILE A 94 -0.08 -11.31 -46.47
C ILE A 94 -0.36 -9.86 -46.05
N LEU A 95 0.03 -9.45 -44.85
CA LEU A 95 -0.15 -8.08 -44.36
C LEU A 95 0.70 -7.11 -45.17
N ASN A 96 1.95 -7.43 -45.49
CA ASN A 96 2.77 -6.58 -46.34
C ASN A 96 2.15 -6.42 -47.74
N GLU A 97 1.66 -7.48 -48.37
CA GLU A 97 1.07 -7.41 -49.71
C GLU A 97 -0.26 -6.65 -49.74
N ILE A 98 -1.07 -6.75 -48.68
CA ILE A 98 -2.35 -6.05 -48.58
C ILE A 98 -2.17 -4.57 -48.15
N LEU A 99 -1.26 -4.29 -47.23
CA LEU A 99 -1.13 -2.98 -46.58
C LEU A 99 -0.13 -2.05 -47.30
N THR A 100 0.91 -2.57 -47.95
CA THR A 100 1.91 -1.75 -48.64
C THR A 100 1.32 -0.94 -49.81
N PRO A 101 0.45 -1.51 -50.69
CA PRO A 101 -0.17 -0.75 -51.78
C PRO A 101 -1.04 0.43 -51.30
N ILE A 102 -1.60 0.32 -50.10
CA ILE A 102 -2.42 1.36 -49.46
C ILE A 102 -1.61 2.28 -48.53
N GLN A 103 -0.27 2.20 -48.58
CA GLN A 103 0.67 3.01 -47.80
C GLN A 103 0.50 2.85 -46.28
N ILE A 104 0.18 1.65 -45.82
CA ILE A 104 0.03 1.34 -44.39
C ILE A 104 1.17 0.43 -43.94
N THR A 105 1.82 0.80 -42.84
CA THR A 105 2.74 -0.04 -42.09
C THR A 105 2.10 -0.50 -40.79
N TYR A 106 2.68 -1.50 -40.14
CA TYR A 106 2.19 -2.01 -38.88
C TYR A 106 3.32 -2.20 -37.86
N GLU A 107 3.00 -2.00 -36.59
CA GLU A 107 3.87 -2.30 -35.46
C GLU A 107 3.18 -3.28 -34.52
N THR A 108 3.92 -4.28 -34.05
CA THR A 108 3.41 -5.28 -33.10
C THR A 108 3.73 -4.89 -31.67
N THR A 109 2.71 -4.80 -30.82
CA THR A 109 2.85 -4.61 -29.37
C THR A 109 2.08 -5.70 -28.65
N GLY A 110 2.75 -6.79 -28.28
CA GLY A 110 2.10 -7.97 -27.69
C GLY A 110 1.14 -8.64 -28.66
N ASN A 111 -0.11 -8.91 -28.22
CA ASN A 111 -1.17 -9.51 -29.05
C ASN A 111 -1.99 -8.49 -29.87
N GLN A 112 -1.43 -7.28 -30.08
CA GLN A 112 -2.09 -6.21 -30.80
C GLN A 112 -1.19 -5.72 -31.93
N ILE A 113 -1.79 -5.49 -33.10
CA ILE A 113 -1.12 -4.97 -34.29
C ILE A 113 -1.64 -3.56 -34.56
N LEU A 114 -0.79 -2.55 -34.38
CA LEU A 114 -1.11 -1.14 -34.60
C LEU A 114 -0.81 -0.77 -36.05
N LEU A 115 -1.82 -0.35 -36.81
CA LEU A 115 -1.66 0.12 -38.20
C LEU A 115 -1.38 1.63 -38.22
N LYS A 116 -0.35 2.04 -38.95
CA LYS A 116 0.05 3.44 -39.17
C LYS A 116 0.23 3.71 -40.65
N ARG A 117 -0.04 4.92 -41.12
CA ARG A 117 0.27 5.29 -42.50
C ARG A 117 1.77 5.50 -42.65
N ILE A 118 2.37 4.96 -43.70
CA ILE A 118 3.73 5.28 -44.12
C ILE A 118 3.69 6.72 -44.62
N THR A 119 4.19 7.64 -43.79
CA THR A 119 4.55 8.98 -44.25
C THR A 119 5.92 8.83 -44.91
N PRO A 120 6.05 8.93 -46.25
CA PRO A 120 7.36 8.89 -46.86
C PRO A 120 8.22 10.02 -46.29
N PRO A 121 9.52 9.81 -46.02
CA PRO A 121 10.43 10.92 -45.81
C PRO A 121 10.34 11.79 -47.05
N SER A 122 9.92 13.04 -46.88
CA SER A 122 9.70 14.00 -47.96
C SER A 122 10.98 14.12 -48.79
N SER A 123 11.06 13.38 -49.89
CA SER A 123 11.98 13.68 -50.98
C SER A 123 11.59 15.07 -51.47
N ILE A 124 12.58 15.96 -51.54
CA ILE A 124 12.49 17.28 -52.13
C ILE A 124 12.07 17.11 -53.59
N LEU A 125 10.77 17.10 -53.85
CA LEU A 125 10.20 17.27 -55.17
C LEU A 125 9.21 18.42 -55.07
N LYS A 126 9.64 19.54 -55.65
CA LYS A 126 8.84 20.73 -55.95
C LYS A 126 7.49 20.28 -56.49
N LYS A 127 6.46 20.42 -55.67
CA LYS A 127 5.08 20.48 -56.16
C LYS A 127 4.73 21.95 -56.22
N GLU A 128 4.74 22.49 -57.44
CA GLU A 128 4.20 23.81 -57.72
C GLU A 128 2.78 23.87 -57.18
N THR A 129 2.63 24.62 -56.09
CA THR A 129 1.35 24.94 -55.47
C THR A 129 1.31 26.45 -55.43
N VAL A 130 0.24 26.99 -56.00
CA VAL A 130 -0.07 28.41 -56.19
C VAL A 130 0.33 29.24 -54.96
N LEU A 131 1.10 30.31 -55.17
CA LEU A 131 1.52 31.28 -54.16
C LEU A 131 0.31 31.79 -53.35
N GLY A 132 0.09 31.20 -52.18
CA GLY A 132 -0.29 31.99 -51.01
C GLY A 132 1.01 32.42 -50.35
N ALA A 133 1.22 33.73 -50.19
CA ALA A 133 2.45 34.26 -49.61
C ALA A 133 2.62 33.74 -48.17
N GLU A 134 3.53 32.78 -47.95
CA GLU A 134 3.92 32.38 -46.60
C GLU A 134 4.61 33.57 -45.92
N ILE A 135 4.14 33.94 -44.73
CA ILE A 135 4.66 35.09 -44.00
C ILE A 135 5.78 34.59 -43.08
N PRO A 136 7.04 35.04 -43.27
CA PRO A 136 8.12 34.70 -42.35
C PRO A 136 7.97 35.52 -41.06
N VAL A 137 7.64 34.84 -39.97
CA VAL A 137 7.64 35.41 -38.63
C VAL A 137 8.96 35.08 -37.95
N THR A 138 9.61 36.11 -37.44
CA THR A 138 10.85 36.00 -36.65
C THR A 138 10.61 36.54 -35.25
N GLY A 139 11.50 36.24 -34.31
CA GLY A 139 11.31 36.74 -32.96
C GLY A 139 12.36 36.26 -31.98
N THR A 140 12.33 36.83 -30.77
CA THR A 140 13.15 36.39 -29.63
C THR A 140 12.28 36.01 -28.45
N VAL A 141 12.68 34.96 -27.74
CA VAL A 141 12.06 34.55 -26.48
C VAL A 141 13.05 34.75 -25.34
N LYS A 142 12.63 35.50 -24.32
CA LYS A 142 13.44 35.84 -23.14
C LYS A 142 12.70 35.51 -21.84
N ASP A 143 13.43 35.41 -20.74
CA ASP A 143 12.85 35.32 -19.40
C ASP A 143 12.58 36.71 -18.79
N GLU A 144 12.00 36.75 -17.58
CA GLU A 144 11.72 38.02 -16.87
C GLU A 144 12.99 38.80 -16.47
N LYS A 145 14.15 38.16 -16.46
CA LYS A 145 15.45 38.79 -16.17
C LYS A 145 16.11 39.34 -17.44
N GLY A 146 15.54 39.06 -18.61
CA GLY A 146 16.01 39.52 -19.91
C GLY A 146 16.99 38.56 -20.60
N ASP A 147 17.21 37.38 -20.03
CA ASP A 147 18.09 36.35 -20.57
C ASP A 147 17.38 35.55 -21.68
N PRO A 148 18.07 35.24 -22.81
CA PRO A 148 17.49 34.48 -23.90
C PRO A 148 17.22 33.01 -23.50
N ILE A 149 16.04 32.50 -23.85
CA ILE A 149 15.66 31.11 -23.53
C ILE A 149 15.87 30.21 -24.75
N VAL A 150 16.78 29.25 -24.60
CA VAL A 150 17.08 28.22 -25.61
C VAL A 150 16.13 27.04 -25.46
N GLY A 151 15.62 26.50 -26.58
CA GLY A 151 14.83 25.27 -26.55
C GLY A 151 13.32 25.46 -26.36
N VAL A 152 12.79 26.68 -26.46
CA VAL A 152 11.34 26.94 -26.37
C VAL A 152 10.66 26.35 -27.60
N ASN A 153 9.64 25.52 -27.38
CA ASN A 153 8.85 24.92 -28.45
C ASN A 153 7.72 25.87 -28.88
N ILE A 154 7.71 26.22 -30.16
CA ILE A 154 6.79 27.20 -30.76
C ILE A 154 5.97 26.49 -31.83
N LEU A 155 4.66 26.35 -31.60
CA LEU A 155 3.76 25.60 -32.49
C LEU A 155 2.62 26.49 -32.99
N ILE A 156 2.22 26.34 -34.26
CA ILE A 156 0.98 26.96 -34.75
C ILE A 156 -0.20 26.15 -34.21
N LYS A 157 -1.07 26.80 -33.44
CA LYS A 157 -2.22 26.18 -32.75
C LYS A 157 -3.10 25.42 -33.75
N GLY A 158 -3.31 24.13 -33.48
CA GLY A 158 -4.12 23.24 -34.33
C GLY A 158 -3.36 22.54 -35.47
N THR A 159 -2.05 22.78 -35.60
CA THR A 159 -1.19 22.11 -36.60
C THR A 159 0.02 21.45 -35.96
N THR A 160 0.78 20.66 -36.72
CA THR A 160 2.09 20.14 -36.32
C THR A 160 3.26 21.01 -36.77
N ARG A 161 2.98 22.16 -37.40
CA ARG A 161 4.02 23.10 -37.86
C ARG A 161 4.51 23.91 -36.67
N GLY A 162 5.83 23.87 -36.43
CA GLY A 162 6.47 24.58 -35.34
C GLY A 162 7.98 24.66 -35.51
N THR A 163 8.63 25.42 -34.64
CA THR A 163 10.08 25.57 -34.56
C THR A 163 10.52 25.63 -33.09
N VAL A 164 11.82 25.55 -32.86
CA VAL A 164 12.43 25.69 -31.54
C VAL A 164 13.33 26.94 -31.54
N THR A 165 13.50 27.60 -30.40
CA THR A 165 14.45 28.72 -30.26
C THR A 165 15.91 28.25 -30.24
N ASN A 166 16.78 29.03 -30.88
CA ASN A 166 18.23 28.81 -30.94
C ASN A 166 18.95 29.29 -29.67
N ILE A 167 20.29 29.19 -29.65
CA ILE A 167 21.16 29.59 -28.53
C ILE A 167 20.95 31.06 -28.12
N ASP A 168 20.66 31.94 -29.07
CA ASP A 168 20.40 33.36 -28.82
C ASP A 168 18.92 33.65 -28.47
N GLY A 169 18.10 32.62 -28.23
CA GLY A 169 16.67 32.74 -27.98
C GLY A 169 15.85 33.15 -29.21
N THR A 170 16.46 33.20 -30.40
CA THR A 170 15.80 33.59 -31.65
C THR A 170 15.05 32.42 -32.30
N PHE A 171 13.97 32.71 -33.01
CA PHE A 171 13.24 31.74 -33.82
C PHE A 171 12.82 32.31 -35.17
N LYS A 172 12.56 31.41 -36.13
CA LYS A 172 11.99 31.74 -37.44
C LYS A 172 10.97 30.66 -37.81
N LEU A 173 9.75 31.08 -38.10
CA LEU A 173 8.64 30.19 -38.44
C LEU A 173 7.84 30.77 -39.61
N LEU A 174 7.54 29.92 -40.59
CA LEU A 174 6.68 30.27 -41.72
C LEU A 174 5.23 29.95 -41.36
N VAL A 175 4.39 30.98 -41.31
CA VAL A 175 2.95 30.91 -41.02
C VAL A 175 2.14 31.16 -42.29
N ALA A 176 0.94 30.57 -42.33
CA ALA A 176 0.10 30.56 -43.52
C ALA A 176 -0.93 31.70 -43.50
N SER A 177 -1.24 32.26 -42.33
CA SER A 177 -2.21 33.34 -42.16
C SER A 177 -1.81 34.31 -41.04
N GLU A 178 -2.20 35.58 -41.16
CA GLU A 178 -2.12 36.58 -40.09
C GLU A 178 -3.04 36.24 -38.90
N GLU A 179 -4.03 35.36 -39.10
CA GLU A 179 -4.93 34.89 -38.04
C GLU A 179 -4.35 33.73 -37.22
N ASP A 180 -3.20 33.18 -37.60
CA ASP A 180 -2.57 32.06 -36.90
C ASP A 180 -2.16 32.45 -35.47
N VAL A 181 -2.33 31.52 -34.53
CA VAL A 181 -1.93 31.69 -33.13
C VAL A 181 -0.72 30.80 -32.84
N LEU A 182 0.36 31.41 -32.37
CA LEU A 182 1.58 30.73 -31.96
C LEU A 182 1.50 30.38 -30.47
N LEU A 183 1.78 29.12 -30.16
CA LEU A 183 1.82 28.57 -28.81
C LEU A 183 3.28 28.36 -28.40
N PHE A 184 3.71 29.11 -27.39
CA PHE A 184 5.06 29.05 -26.82
C PHE A 184 5.04 28.20 -25.56
N SER A 185 5.83 27.14 -25.52
CA SER A 185 5.89 26.22 -24.39
C SER A 185 7.33 25.84 -24.06
N PHE A 186 7.67 25.89 -22.78
CA PHE A 186 8.96 25.46 -22.26
C PHE A 186 8.79 24.95 -20.83
N LEU A 187 9.58 23.96 -20.44
CA LEU A 187 9.47 23.33 -19.12
C LEU A 187 9.79 24.36 -18.02
N GLY A 188 8.87 24.53 -17.06
CA GLY A 188 9.02 25.50 -15.97
C GLY A 188 8.45 26.89 -16.27
N TYR A 189 7.89 27.13 -17.47
CA TYR A 189 7.32 28.41 -17.88
C TYR A 189 5.86 28.28 -18.26
N LYS A 190 5.09 29.35 -18.02
CA LYS A 190 3.67 29.37 -18.36
C LYS A 190 3.51 29.39 -19.89
N THR A 191 2.74 28.46 -20.43
CA THR A 191 2.42 28.43 -21.87
C THR A 191 1.70 29.74 -22.26
N GLN A 192 2.20 30.41 -23.30
CA GLN A 192 1.64 31.65 -23.81
C GLN A 192 1.19 31.50 -25.25
N GLU A 193 0.03 32.09 -25.56
CA GLU A 193 -0.52 32.15 -26.90
C GLU A 193 -0.39 33.57 -27.44
N VAL A 194 0.15 33.72 -28.65
CA VAL A 194 0.33 35.02 -29.31
C VAL A 194 -0.22 34.91 -30.73
N GLN A 195 -1.16 35.78 -31.07
CA GLN A 195 -1.67 35.90 -32.44
C GLN A 195 -0.63 36.61 -33.32
N VAL A 196 -0.40 36.10 -34.53
CA VAL A 196 0.61 36.64 -35.46
C VAL A 196 0.24 38.06 -35.93
N GLY A 197 -1.01 38.28 -36.35
CA GLY A 197 -1.46 39.56 -36.89
C GLY A 197 -0.61 40.06 -38.07
N LYS A 198 -0.41 41.38 -38.15
CA LYS A 198 0.43 42.03 -39.19
C LYS A 198 1.92 42.12 -38.82
N GLN A 199 2.35 41.45 -37.76
CA GLN A 199 3.69 41.63 -37.20
C GLN A 199 4.64 40.55 -37.74
N SER A 200 5.71 40.97 -38.42
CA SER A 200 6.78 40.08 -38.92
C SER A 200 7.83 39.72 -37.87
N SER A 201 7.80 40.40 -36.71
CA SER A 201 8.70 40.18 -35.58
C SER A 201 7.91 40.12 -34.26
N ILE A 202 8.02 39.02 -33.51
CA ILE A 202 7.35 38.80 -32.22
C ILE A 202 8.39 38.57 -31.14
N ASN A 203 8.52 39.52 -30.22
CA ASN A 203 9.38 39.38 -29.04
C ASN A 203 8.52 39.02 -27.83
N LEU A 204 8.81 37.88 -27.21
CA LEU A 204 8.00 37.33 -26.12
C LEU A 204 8.84 37.12 -24.87
N THR A 205 8.34 37.63 -23.74
CA THR A 205 8.89 37.29 -22.42
C THR A 205 8.07 36.17 -21.82
N LEU A 206 8.68 34.99 -21.66
CA LEU A 206 8.06 33.89 -20.94
C LEU A 206 8.16 34.14 -19.44
N ARG A 207 7.01 34.02 -18.77
CA ARG A 207 6.93 34.12 -17.32
C ARG A 207 7.13 32.75 -16.71
N ASP A 208 7.96 32.68 -15.67
CA ASP A 208 8.14 31.47 -14.88
C ASP A 208 6.77 30.97 -14.39
N GLU A 209 6.52 29.67 -14.57
CA GLU A 209 5.45 28.99 -13.86
C GLU A 209 6.00 28.55 -12.51
N ASN A 210 6.32 29.52 -11.65
CA ASN A 210 6.55 29.29 -10.22
C ASN A 210 5.22 28.92 -9.56
N LYS A 211 4.73 27.70 -9.84
CA LYS A 211 3.85 27.00 -8.90
C LYS A 211 4.71 26.60 -7.71
N VAL A 212 5.05 27.57 -6.86
CA VAL A 212 5.10 27.27 -5.43
C VAL A 212 3.68 26.81 -5.12
N LEU A 213 3.48 25.50 -5.07
CA LEU A 213 2.26 24.93 -4.53
C LEU A 213 2.16 25.54 -3.13
N ASP A 214 1.19 26.44 -2.92
CA ASP A 214 0.85 26.89 -1.58
C ASP A 214 0.61 25.60 -0.78
N GLU A 215 1.55 25.24 0.07
CA GLU A 215 1.40 24.04 0.90
C GLU A 215 0.32 24.38 1.91
N VAL A 216 -0.89 23.89 1.64
CA VAL A 216 -2.06 24.19 2.44
C VAL A 216 -2.15 23.15 3.55
N VAL A 217 -1.91 23.60 4.77
CA VAL A 217 -1.91 22.75 5.97
C VAL A 217 -3.25 22.88 6.67
N VAL A 218 -3.78 21.77 7.19
CA VAL A 218 -5.00 21.78 7.99
C VAL A 218 -4.61 22.00 9.45
N VAL A 219 -4.98 23.15 10.00
CA VAL A 219 -4.57 23.58 11.36
C VAL A 219 -5.63 23.36 12.44
N GLY A 220 -6.85 23.00 12.04
CA GLY A 220 -7.98 22.93 12.96
C GLY A 220 -9.31 22.95 12.22
N PHE A 221 -10.28 22.11 12.61
CA PHE A 221 -11.66 22.14 12.09
C PHE A 221 -11.82 22.18 10.55
N GLY A 222 -10.86 21.62 9.81
CA GLY A 222 -10.86 21.65 8.34
C GLY A 222 -10.47 22.99 7.72
N LEU A 223 -10.06 23.99 8.52
CA LEU A 223 -9.50 25.24 8.04
C LEU A 223 -8.11 25.00 7.45
N LYS A 224 -7.99 25.41 6.20
CA LYS A 224 -6.85 25.25 5.31
C LYS A 224 -6.08 26.56 5.31
N ASN A 225 -4.94 26.62 6.00
CA ASN A 225 -4.09 27.81 6.03
C ASN A 225 -2.82 27.56 5.23
N LYS A 226 -2.32 28.60 4.56
CA LYS A 226 -1.00 28.53 3.92
C LYS A 226 0.04 28.34 5.01
N LYS A 227 0.97 27.40 4.82
CA LYS A 227 2.05 27.12 5.77
C LYS A 227 2.79 28.39 6.24
N GLU A 228 3.03 29.33 5.34
CA GLU A 228 3.71 30.61 5.60
C GLU A 228 2.94 31.56 6.53
N THR A 229 1.61 31.44 6.59
CA THR A 229 0.75 32.33 7.37
C THR A 229 0.62 31.92 8.85
N ILE A 230 1.25 30.81 9.24
CA ILE A 230 1.08 30.23 10.57
C ILE A 230 2.34 30.54 11.39
N SER A 231 2.16 31.27 12.49
CA SER A 231 3.25 31.66 13.41
C SER A 231 3.72 30.54 14.35
N GLY A 232 3.14 29.34 14.25
CA GLY A 232 3.41 28.20 15.14
C GLY A 232 4.27 27.11 14.51
N ALA A 233 4.95 26.31 15.35
CA ALA A 233 5.73 25.16 14.92
C ALA A 233 4.82 24.03 14.42
N ILE A 234 4.68 23.93 13.09
CA ILE A 234 3.93 22.87 12.42
C ILE A 234 4.87 22.10 11.51
N SER A 235 4.81 20.77 11.60
CA SER A 235 5.53 19.88 10.69
C SER A 235 4.53 19.06 9.90
N THR A 236 4.69 19.02 8.59
CA THR A 236 3.75 18.35 7.67
C THR A 236 4.49 17.27 6.89
N VAL A 237 3.85 16.12 6.70
CA VAL A 237 4.31 15.03 5.84
C VAL A 237 3.24 14.78 4.79
N ASN A 238 3.63 14.81 3.52
CA ASN A 238 2.73 14.63 2.38
C ASN A 238 2.64 13.16 1.96
N ALA A 239 1.60 12.83 1.20
CA ALA A 239 1.33 11.46 0.71
C ALA A 239 2.53 10.82 -0.03
N ASP A 240 3.27 11.59 -0.83
CA ASP A 240 4.39 11.07 -1.61
C ASP A 240 5.49 10.53 -0.70
N GLU A 241 5.79 11.23 0.39
CA GLU A 241 6.74 10.78 1.39
C GLU A 241 6.26 9.52 2.11
N LEU A 242 4.95 9.38 2.36
CA LEU A 242 4.37 8.20 3.03
C LEU A 242 4.33 6.96 2.14
N SER A 243 4.14 7.14 0.82
CA SER A 243 3.94 6.04 -0.13
C SER A 243 5.14 5.09 -0.27
N HIS A 244 6.34 5.57 0.07
CA HIS A 244 7.58 4.78 0.03
C HIS A 244 7.88 4.01 1.33
N ALA A 245 7.00 4.07 2.34
CA ALA A 245 7.21 3.36 3.60
C ALA A 245 7.02 1.84 3.44
N SER A 246 7.96 1.05 3.97
CA SER A 246 7.87 -0.42 3.99
C SER A 246 7.08 -0.98 5.19
N THR A 247 6.30 -0.14 5.88
CA THR A 247 5.60 -0.48 7.12
C THR A 247 4.13 -0.78 6.88
N VAL A 248 3.51 -1.58 7.76
CA VAL A 248 2.08 -1.94 7.67
C VAL A 248 1.14 -0.93 8.36
N THR A 249 1.71 0.05 9.08
CA THR A 249 0.99 1.03 9.90
C THR A 249 1.32 2.46 9.47
N ALA A 250 0.36 3.37 9.57
CA ALA A 250 0.60 4.79 9.27
C ALA A 250 1.57 5.43 10.27
N ALA A 251 1.54 5.00 11.53
CA ALA A 251 2.51 5.40 12.54
C ALA A 251 3.94 4.97 12.18
N GLY A 252 4.13 3.76 11.65
CA GLY A 252 5.41 3.29 11.14
C GLY A 252 5.90 4.11 9.95
N ALA A 253 4.98 4.51 9.06
CA ALA A 253 5.32 5.30 7.89
C ALA A 253 5.84 6.71 8.23
N LEU A 254 5.49 7.25 9.40
CA LEU A 254 5.99 8.56 9.88
C LEU A 254 7.39 8.53 10.49
N VAL A 255 7.91 7.34 10.82
CA VAL A 255 9.18 7.20 11.54
C VAL A 255 10.31 7.84 10.75
N GLY A 256 11.02 8.78 11.38
CA GLY A 256 12.15 9.49 10.79
C GLY A 256 11.80 10.57 9.75
N LYS A 257 10.50 10.81 9.47
CA LYS A 257 10.08 11.84 8.50
C LYS A 257 9.81 13.21 9.13
N ILE A 258 9.62 13.27 10.44
CA ILE A 258 9.31 14.52 11.16
C ILE A 258 10.38 14.79 12.21
N PRO A 259 10.94 16.01 12.30
CA PRO A 259 11.84 16.38 13.39
C PRO A 259 11.08 16.57 14.71
N GLY A 260 11.67 16.15 15.82
CA GLY A 260 11.11 16.38 17.16
C GLY A 260 9.98 15.43 17.58
N ILE A 261 9.78 14.33 16.84
CA ILE A 261 9.03 13.17 17.32
C ILE A 261 9.99 12.09 17.80
N ALA A 262 9.64 11.46 18.92
CA ALA A 262 10.23 10.21 19.34
C ALA A 262 9.27 9.08 18.96
N PHE A 263 9.82 7.95 18.52
CA PHE A 263 9.05 6.76 18.21
C PHE A 263 9.58 5.59 19.02
N ARG A 264 8.66 4.78 19.58
CA ARG A 264 9.01 3.58 20.34
C ARG A 264 8.23 2.40 19.81
N GLN A 265 8.93 1.45 19.20
CA GLN A 265 8.36 0.17 18.84
C GLN A 265 8.69 -0.85 19.92
N SER A 266 7.74 -1.10 20.82
CA SER A 266 7.90 -2.05 21.93
C SER A 266 7.75 -3.52 21.50
N SER A 267 7.33 -3.76 20.25
CA SER A 267 6.99 -5.09 19.76
C SER A 267 7.18 -5.20 18.24
N GLY A 268 7.78 -6.32 17.82
CA GLY A 268 7.88 -6.73 16.41
C GLY A 268 6.71 -7.62 15.95
N ARG A 269 5.59 -7.65 16.68
CA ARG A 269 4.41 -8.44 16.29
C ARG A 269 3.81 -7.91 14.98
N PRO A 270 3.31 -8.78 14.09
CA PRO A 270 2.56 -8.34 12.91
C PRO A 270 1.44 -7.37 13.26
N GLY A 271 1.30 -6.30 12.47
CA GLY A 271 0.30 -5.24 12.71
C GLY A 271 0.59 -4.29 13.88
N SER A 272 1.66 -4.51 14.67
CA SER A 272 2.04 -3.62 15.76
C SER A 272 2.50 -2.28 15.23
N ALA A 273 1.98 -1.19 15.80
CA ALA A 273 2.41 0.16 15.50
C ALA A 273 3.45 0.65 16.52
N PRO A 274 4.43 1.47 16.12
CA PRO A 274 5.21 2.24 17.09
C PRO A 274 4.31 3.28 17.75
N THR A 275 4.58 3.61 19.01
CA THR A 275 3.99 4.79 19.65
C THR A 275 4.77 6.03 19.23
N ILE A 276 4.08 7.09 18.83
CA ILE A 276 4.67 8.39 18.48
C ILE A 276 4.45 9.34 19.65
N GLU A 277 5.51 10.00 20.08
CA GLU A 277 5.50 11.00 21.14
C GLU A 277 6.10 12.30 20.62
N ILE A 278 5.42 13.42 20.87
CA ILE A 278 5.93 14.75 20.50
C ILE A 278 6.78 15.23 21.67
N ARG A 279 8.08 15.44 21.45
CA ARG A 279 9.04 15.86 22.50
C ARG A 279 9.03 15.01 23.79
N ASN A 280 8.68 13.72 23.69
CA ASN A 280 8.56 12.78 24.83
C ASN A 280 7.49 13.16 25.88
N TYR A 281 6.46 13.93 25.52
CA TYR A 281 5.34 14.24 26.42
C TYR A 281 4.26 13.15 26.49
N GLY A 282 4.45 12.02 25.78
CA GLY A 282 3.49 10.93 25.68
C GLY A 282 2.67 10.97 24.38
N GLU A 283 1.59 10.18 24.35
CA GLU A 283 0.72 10.04 23.17
C GLU A 283 0.01 11.38 22.85
N PRO A 284 0.08 11.85 21.58
CA PRO A 284 -0.59 13.08 21.16
C PRO A 284 -2.08 12.86 20.93
N LEU A 285 -2.83 13.97 20.92
CA LEU A 285 -4.22 13.96 20.46
C LEU A 285 -4.28 13.65 18.96
N VAL A 286 -5.07 12.67 18.56
CA VAL A 286 -5.23 12.29 17.15
C VAL A 286 -6.55 12.82 16.60
N ILE A 287 -6.48 13.55 15.49
CA ILE A 287 -7.62 14.09 14.75
C ILE A 287 -7.57 13.54 13.33
N ILE A 288 -8.60 12.81 12.92
CA ILE A 288 -8.74 12.28 11.55
C ILE A 288 -9.93 12.99 10.90
N ASP A 289 -9.67 13.73 9.82
CA ASP A 289 -10.67 14.51 9.09
C ASP A 289 -11.55 15.42 9.97
N GLY A 290 -10.95 15.97 11.04
CA GLY A 290 -11.62 16.86 11.99
C GLY A 290 -12.32 16.16 13.16
N ILE A 291 -12.30 14.82 13.22
CA ILE A 291 -12.89 14.04 14.32
C ILE A 291 -11.77 13.48 15.20
N GLN A 292 -11.91 13.65 16.52
CA GLN A 292 -11.02 13.03 17.48
C GLN A 292 -11.16 11.51 17.46
N LYS A 293 -10.01 10.82 17.37
CA LYS A 293 -9.93 9.36 17.36
C LYS A 293 -8.87 8.88 18.34
N ASP A 294 -8.94 7.60 18.68
CA ASP A 294 -7.86 6.94 19.40
C ASP A 294 -6.63 6.77 18.50
N TYR A 295 -5.47 6.62 19.12
CA TYR A 295 -4.23 6.41 18.37
C TYR A 295 -4.22 5.12 17.55
N GLY A 296 -4.89 4.07 18.01
CA GLY A 296 -5.03 2.82 17.26
C GLY A 296 -5.80 2.99 15.94
N SER A 297 -6.78 3.89 15.91
CA SER A 297 -7.48 4.28 14.68
C SER A 297 -6.54 4.94 13.68
N PHE A 298 -5.67 5.86 14.12
CA PHE A 298 -4.65 6.45 13.24
C PHE A 298 -3.62 5.41 12.81
N ALA A 299 -3.05 4.67 13.75
CA ALA A 299 -1.97 3.75 13.48
C ALA A 299 -2.32 2.70 12.42
N GLN A 300 -3.59 2.31 12.32
CA GLN A 300 -4.04 1.29 11.39
C GLN A 300 -4.85 1.80 10.19
N ILE A 301 -4.98 3.12 10.01
CA ILE A 301 -5.42 3.64 8.72
C ILE A 301 -4.38 3.26 7.65
N ASP A 302 -4.83 3.08 6.42
CA ASP A 302 -3.90 2.86 5.32
C ASP A 302 -3.17 4.18 4.99
N PHE A 303 -1.84 4.17 5.00
CA PHE A 303 -1.06 5.36 4.72
C PHE A 303 -1.21 5.85 3.26
N ASN A 304 -1.62 4.98 2.33
CA ASN A 304 -1.93 5.35 0.96
C ASN A 304 -3.26 6.10 0.83
N ASP A 305 -4.13 6.05 1.84
CA ASP A 305 -5.38 6.83 1.89
C ASP A 305 -5.18 8.20 2.56
N ILE A 306 -3.99 8.47 3.10
CA ILE A 306 -3.64 9.74 3.72
C ILE A 306 -3.17 10.73 2.64
N GLU A 307 -3.74 11.93 2.66
CA GLU A 307 -3.30 13.06 1.84
C GLU A 307 -2.12 13.78 2.50
N ASN A 308 -2.25 14.08 3.79
CA ASN A 308 -1.18 14.66 4.59
C ASN A 308 -1.37 14.36 6.08
N ILE A 309 -0.27 14.47 6.81
CA ILE A 309 -0.23 14.43 8.28
C ILE A 309 0.42 15.71 8.76
N SER A 310 -0.30 16.47 9.58
CA SER A 310 0.15 17.73 10.16
C SER A 310 0.31 17.57 11.67
N LEU A 311 1.49 17.90 12.18
CA LEU A 311 1.85 17.80 13.58
C LEU A 311 1.91 19.19 14.21
N LEU A 312 1.05 19.44 15.19
CA LEU A 312 0.97 20.68 15.95
C LEU A 312 1.68 20.50 17.30
N LYS A 313 2.76 21.26 17.55
CA LYS A 313 3.67 21.03 18.69
C LYS A 313 3.51 22.00 19.86
N ASP A 314 3.08 23.23 19.61
CA ASP A 314 3.12 24.34 20.58
C ASP A 314 1.78 25.11 20.57
N ALA A 315 1.81 26.45 20.56
CA ALA A 315 0.60 27.29 20.53
C ALA A 315 -0.37 26.96 19.38
N SER A 316 0.12 26.36 18.28
CA SER A 316 -0.74 25.90 17.18
C SER A 316 -1.70 24.77 17.59
N ALA A 317 -1.35 24.00 18.62
CA ALA A 317 -2.17 22.92 19.16
C ALA A 317 -3.31 23.42 20.08
N SER A 318 -3.20 24.66 20.58
CA SER A 318 -4.12 25.23 21.60
C SER A 318 -5.58 25.30 21.17
N ILE A 319 -5.85 25.31 19.86
CA ILE A 319 -7.20 25.27 19.28
C ILE A 319 -7.99 24.01 19.74
N TYR A 320 -7.28 22.93 20.07
CA TYR A 320 -7.86 21.66 20.53
C TYR A 320 -7.95 21.54 22.06
N GLY A 321 -7.63 22.60 22.80
CA GLY A 321 -7.80 22.68 24.26
C GLY A 321 -6.81 21.83 25.07
N MET A 322 -7.19 21.50 26.32
CA MET A 322 -6.30 20.85 27.29
C MET A 322 -5.77 19.47 26.86
N GLN A 323 -6.51 18.74 26.01
CA GLN A 323 -6.08 17.44 25.50
C GLN A 323 -4.92 17.54 24.50
N ALA A 324 -4.64 18.75 24.01
CA ALA A 324 -3.53 19.05 23.11
C ALA A 324 -2.20 19.33 23.84
N ALA A 325 -2.13 19.12 25.16
CA ALA A 325 -0.93 19.36 25.96
C ALA A 325 0.28 18.56 25.46
N ASN A 326 0.05 17.35 24.93
CA ASN A 326 1.07 16.49 24.34
C ASN A 326 1.23 16.72 22.82
N GLY A 327 0.63 17.79 22.30
CA GLY A 327 0.51 18.13 20.89
C GLY A 327 -0.60 17.37 20.15
N VAL A 328 -0.78 17.70 18.87
CA VAL A 328 -1.90 17.18 18.04
C VAL A 328 -1.37 16.64 16.72
N LEU A 329 -1.82 15.44 16.38
CA LEU A 329 -1.62 14.79 15.10
C LEU A 329 -2.90 14.92 14.26
N VAL A 330 -2.87 15.79 13.25
CA VAL A 330 -3.98 16.02 12.33
C VAL A 330 -3.74 15.23 11.05
N VAL A 331 -4.61 14.28 10.76
CA VAL A 331 -4.56 13.41 9.59
C VAL A 331 -5.68 13.82 8.64
N THR A 332 -5.30 14.16 7.41
CA THR A 332 -6.25 14.46 6.33
C THR A 332 -6.25 13.30 5.35
N THR A 333 -7.42 12.74 5.06
CA THR A 333 -7.54 11.66 4.08
C THR A 333 -7.79 12.18 2.67
N LYS A 334 -7.44 11.37 1.68
CA LYS A 334 -7.57 11.70 0.26
C LYS A 334 -9.03 11.94 -0.13
N LYS A 335 -9.23 12.94 -0.98
CA LYS A 335 -10.53 13.34 -1.52
C LYS A 335 -10.48 13.35 -3.04
N GLY A 336 -11.64 13.27 -3.69
CA GLY A 336 -11.73 13.43 -5.13
C GLY A 336 -11.34 14.85 -5.56
N LYS A 337 -10.95 15.02 -6.82
CA LYS A 337 -10.80 16.36 -7.41
C LYS A 337 -11.95 16.64 -8.37
N ARG A 338 -12.40 17.89 -8.39
CA ARG A 338 -13.45 18.35 -9.31
C ARG A 338 -12.94 18.35 -10.74
N ASN A 339 -13.86 18.15 -11.66
CA ASN A 339 -13.60 18.12 -13.10
C ASN A 339 -12.46 17.18 -13.49
N GLN A 340 -12.35 16.08 -12.73
CA GLN A 340 -11.36 15.05 -12.95
C GLN A 340 -12.08 13.80 -13.40
N LYS A 341 -11.68 13.28 -14.58
CA LYS A 341 -12.11 11.96 -15.03
C LYS A 341 -11.79 10.91 -13.97
N PRO A 342 -12.59 9.83 -13.84
CA PRO A 342 -12.32 8.79 -12.87
C PRO A 342 -10.91 8.22 -13.06
N ILE A 343 -10.09 8.27 -12.01
CA ILE A 343 -8.79 7.62 -11.92
C ILE A 343 -8.95 6.41 -11.02
N ILE A 344 -8.61 5.25 -11.56
CA ILE A 344 -8.59 3.98 -10.84
C ILE A 344 -7.13 3.59 -10.66
N THR A 345 -6.71 3.47 -9.42
CA THR A 345 -5.36 3.08 -9.04
C THR A 345 -5.43 1.74 -8.34
N PHE A 346 -4.72 0.75 -8.88
CA PHE A 346 -4.52 -0.54 -8.24
C PHE A 346 -3.05 -0.70 -7.88
N GLN A 347 -2.76 -1.06 -6.64
CA GLN A 347 -1.40 -1.33 -6.17
C GLN A 347 -1.41 -2.66 -5.43
N SER A 348 -0.35 -3.45 -5.64
CA SER A 348 -0.17 -4.68 -4.89
C SER A 348 1.33 -4.94 -4.71
N TYR A 349 1.68 -5.52 -3.57
CA TYR A 349 3.02 -6.02 -3.35
C TYR A 349 2.99 -7.36 -2.61
N TYR A 350 4.04 -8.14 -2.81
CA TYR A 350 4.32 -9.38 -2.12
C TYR A 350 5.76 -9.30 -1.60
N GLY A 351 5.95 -9.61 -0.31
CA GLY A 351 7.25 -9.61 0.34
C GLY A 351 7.46 -10.82 1.22
N LEU A 352 8.71 -11.25 1.39
CA LEU A 352 9.08 -12.29 2.35
C LEU A 352 9.70 -11.63 3.59
N GLN A 353 9.16 -11.95 4.76
CA GLN A 353 9.65 -11.49 6.05
C GLN A 353 10.66 -12.50 6.59
N ILE A 354 11.87 -12.03 6.88
CA ILE A 354 12.97 -12.84 7.41
C ILE A 354 13.36 -12.26 8.77
N PRO A 355 13.53 -13.08 9.82
CA PRO A 355 14.04 -12.61 11.11
C PRO A 355 15.47 -12.05 10.93
N ALA A 356 15.68 -10.80 11.35
CA ALA A 356 16.98 -10.14 11.29
C ALA A 356 17.38 -9.63 12.69
N GLY A 357 18.67 -9.75 13.03
CA GLY A 357 19.23 -9.18 14.27
C GLY A 357 18.93 -9.95 15.56
N TYR A 358 18.35 -11.16 15.47
CA TYR A 358 18.22 -12.05 16.64
C TYR A 358 19.49 -12.89 16.81
N ASN A 359 20.00 -12.92 18.05
CA ASN A 359 21.12 -13.80 18.41
C ASN A 359 20.73 -15.26 18.17
N LYS A 360 21.59 -15.98 17.46
CA LYS A 360 21.45 -17.43 17.33
C LYS A 360 21.95 -18.07 18.62
N PRO A 361 21.18 -18.98 19.25
CA PRO A 361 21.68 -19.74 20.38
C PRO A 361 22.89 -20.58 19.94
N ALA A 362 23.77 -20.88 20.89
CA ALA A 362 24.87 -21.81 20.64
C ALA A 362 24.31 -23.19 20.29
N ASP A 363 24.95 -23.88 19.35
CA ASP A 363 24.70 -25.30 19.17
C ASP A 363 25.27 -26.09 20.35
N ALA A 364 24.86 -27.36 20.49
CA ALA A 364 25.27 -28.18 21.61
C ALA A 364 26.80 -28.26 21.75
N ALA A 365 27.53 -28.45 20.65
CA ALA A 365 28.99 -28.54 20.67
C ALA A 365 29.65 -27.24 21.17
N THR A 366 29.22 -26.07 20.70
CA THR A 366 29.75 -24.77 21.17
C THR A 366 29.44 -24.55 22.64
N TYR A 367 28.25 -24.94 23.10
CA TYR A 367 27.87 -24.85 24.50
C TYR A 367 28.77 -25.73 25.40
N LEU A 368 29.00 -26.98 25.01
CA LEU A 368 29.89 -27.88 25.77
C LEU A 368 31.34 -27.42 25.74
N LYS A 369 31.81 -26.89 24.61
CA LYS A 369 33.15 -26.30 24.50
C LYS A 369 33.33 -25.13 25.47
N ALA A 370 32.31 -24.29 25.65
CA ALA A 370 32.35 -23.19 26.61
C ALA A 370 32.46 -23.70 28.07
N ILE A 371 31.74 -24.77 28.42
CA ILE A 371 31.87 -25.42 29.74
C ILE A 371 33.29 -25.95 29.95
N ILE A 372 33.83 -26.68 28.96
CA ILE A 372 35.18 -27.24 29.03
C ILE A 372 36.23 -26.12 29.16
N GLN A 373 36.03 -25.00 28.46
CA GLN A 373 36.92 -23.84 28.53
C GLN A 373 36.88 -23.17 29.91
N ASP A 374 35.70 -23.00 30.50
CA ASP A 374 35.52 -22.47 31.86
C ASP A 374 36.20 -23.38 32.91
N GLU A 375 35.96 -24.68 32.87
CA GLU A 375 36.61 -25.66 33.76
C GLU A 375 38.13 -25.67 33.61
N THR A 376 38.62 -25.49 32.38
CA THR A 376 40.07 -25.39 32.11
C THR A 376 40.66 -24.13 32.71
N TYR A 377 39.97 -22.99 32.60
CA TYR A 377 40.40 -21.73 33.22
C TYR A 377 40.41 -21.81 34.75
N ASN A 378 39.44 -22.53 35.32
CA ASN A 378 39.32 -22.74 36.77
C ASN A 378 40.21 -23.88 37.31
N ASN A 379 41.12 -24.44 36.51
CA ASN A 379 42.02 -25.54 36.87
C ASN A 379 41.29 -26.78 37.44
N VAL A 380 40.08 -27.07 36.95
CA VAL A 380 39.34 -28.26 37.36
C VAL A 380 40.11 -29.51 36.91
N PRO A 381 40.42 -30.45 37.83
CA PRO A 381 41.10 -31.70 37.49
C PRO A 381 40.31 -32.50 36.46
N ASN A 382 41.00 -33.20 35.55
CA ASN A 382 40.36 -33.98 34.48
C ASN A 382 39.34 -35.02 35.00
N SER A 383 39.56 -35.58 36.20
CA SER A 383 38.66 -36.53 36.87
C SER A 383 37.33 -35.91 37.34
N SER A 384 37.29 -34.58 37.46
CA SER A 384 36.17 -33.81 38.02
C SER A 384 35.49 -32.94 36.97
N ARG A 385 35.88 -33.05 35.69
CA ARG A 385 35.25 -32.32 34.59
C ARG A 385 33.83 -32.82 34.36
N THR A 386 32.92 -31.90 34.08
CA THR A 386 31.50 -32.20 33.87
C THR A 386 31.27 -33.03 32.61
N ILE A 387 32.14 -32.88 31.61
CA ILE A 387 32.03 -33.54 30.30
C ILE A 387 33.39 -34.17 29.94
N ASN A 388 33.37 -35.45 29.63
CA ASN A 388 34.57 -36.15 29.15
C ASN A 388 34.73 -36.00 27.62
N ARG A 389 35.92 -36.33 27.10
CA ARG A 389 36.24 -36.17 25.68
C ARG A 389 35.34 -37.01 24.77
N GLU A 390 35.03 -38.24 25.18
CA GLU A 390 34.21 -39.16 24.39
C GLU A 390 32.77 -38.63 24.23
N GLU A 391 32.21 -38.06 25.31
CA GLU A 391 30.88 -37.47 25.31
C GLU A 391 30.82 -36.20 24.46
N TYR A 392 31.85 -35.36 24.52
CA TYR A 392 31.98 -34.22 23.61
C TYR A 392 32.02 -34.66 22.14
N ASP A 393 32.81 -35.69 21.81
CA ASP A 393 32.92 -36.22 20.44
C ASP A 393 31.59 -36.84 19.95
N LYS A 394 30.73 -37.33 20.85
CA LYS A 394 29.35 -37.77 20.51
C LYS A 394 28.47 -36.59 20.12
N TRP A 395 28.51 -35.48 20.86
CA TRP A 395 27.74 -34.26 20.56
C TRP A 395 28.23 -33.56 19.28
N VAL A 396 29.53 -33.56 19.01
CA VAL A 396 30.09 -33.00 17.77
C VAL A 396 29.68 -33.83 16.55
N ARG A 397 29.71 -35.18 16.67
CA ARG A 397 29.30 -36.06 15.57
C ARG A 397 27.79 -36.02 15.30
N GLY A 398 26.97 -35.90 16.34
CA GLY A 398 25.53 -35.69 16.18
C GLY A 398 24.76 -36.88 15.56
N THR A 399 25.36 -38.06 15.46
CA THR A 399 24.77 -39.22 14.79
C THR A 399 23.99 -40.13 15.74
N GLU A 400 24.40 -40.19 17.01
CA GLU A 400 23.85 -41.10 18.02
C GLU A 400 22.48 -40.58 18.55
N PRO A 401 21.49 -41.47 18.80
CA PRO A 401 20.24 -41.09 19.45
C PRO A 401 20.50 -40.43 20.81
N GLY A 402 19.92 -39.26 21.06
CA GLY A 402 20.15 -38.48 22.29
C GLY A 402 21.30 -37.45 22.21
N TYR A 403 22.20 -37.57 21.23
CA TYR A 403 23.34 -36.65 21.04
C TYR A 403 23.16 -35.73 19.81
N LYS A 404 21.91 -35.47 19.42
CA LYS A 404 21.58 -34.64 18.25
C LYS A 404 21.29 -33.21 18.69
N SER A 405 22.07 -32.25 18.18
CA SER A 405 21.76 -30.83 18.34
C SER A 405 20.47 -30.49 17.61
N PHE A 406 19.62 -29.67 18.21
CA PHE A 406 18.37 -29.19 17.62
C PHE A 406 18.42 -27.68 17.44
N ASP A 407 18.21 -27.21 16.21
CA ASP A 407 18.19 -25.79 15.89
C ASP A 407 16.84 -25.18 16.26
N TRP A 408 16.74 -24.77 17.53
CA TRP A 408 15.57 -24.06 18.05
C TRP A 408 15.30 -22.74 17.32
N TYR A 409 16.34 -22.07 16.82
CA TYR A 409 16.20 -20.79 16.13
C TYR A 409 15.42 -20.96 14.83
N ASN A 410 15.85 -21.91 13.99
CA ASN A 410 15.17 -22.23 12.74
C ASN A 410 13.80 -22.90 12.97
N TYR A 411 13.64 -23.63 14.08
CA TYR A 411 12.34 -24.20 14.44
C TYR A 411 11.29 -23.13 14.78
N ILE A 412 11.68 -22.14 15.59
CA ILE A 412 10.78 -21.09 16.10
C ILE A 412 10.50 -20.05 15.01
N TRP A 413 11.55 -19.57 14.33
CA TRP A 413 11.47 -18.51 13.35
C TRP A 413 11.39 -19.05 11.93
N GLN A 414 10.37 -18.59 11.20
CA GLN A 414 10.10 -19.01 9.84
C GLN A 414 10.04 -17.80 8.92
N THR A 415 10.60 -17.95 7.72
CA THR A 415 10.38 -16.97 6.65
C THR A 415 8.92 -17.05 6.22
N LYS A 416 8.22 -15.91 6.23
CA LYS A 416 6.76 -15.87 5.99
C LYS A 416 6.36 -14.70 5.09
N PRO A 417 5.35 -14.88 4.23
CA PRO A 417 4.96 -13.83 3.30
C PRO A 417 4.19 -12.69 3.99
N GLN A 418 4.27 -11.52 3.36
CA GLN A 418 3.43 -10.37 3.58
C GLN A 418 2.86 -9.95 2.24
N MET A 419 1.56 -9.70 2.20
CA MET A 419 0.83 -9.35 0.99
C MET A 419 0.01 -8.10 1.22
N TYR A 420 -0.05 -7.26 0.20
CA TYR A 420 -0.85 -6.04 0.22
C TYR A 420 -1.54 -5.87 -1.12
N GLY A 421 -2.77 -5.38 -1.07
CA GLY A 421 -3.53 -4.94 -2.24
C GLY A 421 -4.37 -3.72 -1.87
N SER A 422 -4.32 -2.70 -2.72
CA SER A 422 -5.20 -1.53 -2.64
C SER A 422 -5.83 -1.24 -3.98
N LEU A 423 -7.10 -0.85 -3.91
CA LEU A 423 -7.89 -0.39 -5.04
C LEU A 423 -8.51 0.94 -4.64
N ASN A 424 -8.10 2.01 -5.33
CA ASN A 424 -8.52 3.37 -5.05
C ASN A 424 -9.18 3.94 -6.31
N ILE A 425 -10.33 4.58 -6.14
CA ILE A 425 -11.09 5.22 -7.20
C ILE A 425 -11.30 6.67 -6.78
N SER A 426 -10.90 7.62 -7.63
CA SER A 426 -11.03 9.05 -7.36
C SER A 426 -11.54 9.78 -8.59
N GLY A 427 -12.35 10.81 -8.40
CA GLY A 427 -12.80 11.65 -9.49
C GLY A 427 -13.82 12.67 -9.02
N GLY A 428 -14.38 13.41 -9.98
CA GLY A 428 -15.40 14.40 -9.67
C GLY A 428 -15.86 15.17 -10.90
N SER A 429 -17.10 15.62 -10.85
CA SER A 429 -17.68 16.62 -11.76
C SER A 429 -17.56 18.02 -11.16
N ASP A 430 -18.20 19.03 -11.77
CA ASP A 430 -18.24 20.40 -11.25
C ASP A 430 -18.90 20.48 -9.85
N ASN A 431 -19.91 19.64 -9.61
CA ASN A 431 -20.78 19.72 -8.44
C ASN A 431 -20.56 18.59 -7.44
N ALA A 432 -19.78 17.56 -7.77
CA ALA A 432 -19.53 16.45 -6.88
C ALA A 432 -18.10 15.94 -7.02
N ASP A 433 -17.47 15.58 -5.90
CA ASP A 433 -16.18 14.90 -5.88
C ASP A 433 -16.26 13.67 -4.98
N TYR A 434 -15.57 12.60 -5.37
CA TYR A 434 -15.62 11.33 -4.69
C TYR A 434 -14.25 10.65 -4.63
N TYR A 435 -14.03 9.93 -3.54
CA TYR A 435 -12.90 9.04 -3.32
C TYR A 435 -13.41 7.78 -2.64
N ILE A 436 -13.07 6.61 -3.18
CA ILE A 436 -13.42 5.30 -2.61
C ILE A 436 -12.14 4.48 -2.61
N SER A 437 -11.77 3.91 -1.47
CA SER A 437 -10.65 3.00 -1.33
C SER A 437 -11.05 1.71 -0.64
N LEU A 438 -10.49 0.62 -1.13
CA LEU A 438 -10.53 -0.69 -0.50
C LEU A 438 -9.09 -1.20 -0.46
N ASN A 439 -8.59 -1.47 0.74
CA ASN A 439 -7.25 -1.98 0.93
C ASN A 439 -7.27 -3.19 1.85
N ARG A 440 -6.36 -4.13 1.59
CA ARG A 440 -6.16 -5.35 2.37
C ARG A 440 -4.68 -5.61 2.53
N ILE A 441 -4.28 -5.84 3.77
CA ILE A 441 -2.96 -6.31 4.13
C ILE A 441 -3.06 -7.63 4.88
N GLU A 442 -2.22 -8.57 4.50
CA GLU A 442 -2.03 -9.85 5.19
C GLU A 442 -0.56 -9.99 5.55
N GLN A 443 -0.25 -9.93 6.84
CA GLN A 443 1.09 -10.08 7.37
C GLN A 443 1.15 -11.34 8.22
N ARG A 444 1.80 -12.38 7.71
CA ARG A 444 1.95 -13.64 8.44
C ARG A 444 2.99 -13.50 9.56
N SER A 445 2.74 -14.18 10.68
CA SER A 445 3.68 -14.21 11.80
C SER A 445 4.90 -15.07 11.48
N MET A 446 6.10 -14.52 11.66
CA MET A 446 7.36 -15.26 11.56
C MET A 446 7.50 -16.34 12.64
N LEU A 447 6.77 -16.22 13.75
CA LEU A 447 6.71 -17.29 14.76
C LEU A 447 5.88 -18.46 14.25
N ARG A 448 6.44 -19.68 14.36
CA ARG A 448 5.76 -20.93 14.04
C ARG A 448 4.42 -21.06 14.80
N ASN A 449 3.43 -21.64 14.14
CA ASN A 449 2.06 -21.90 14.65
C ASN A 449 1.21 -20.65 14.96
N PHE A 450 1.63 -19.45 14.56
CA PHE A 450 0.81 -18.23 14.66
C PHE A 450 0.41 -17.73 13.29
N HIS A 451 -0.82 -17.20 13.17
CA HIS A 451 -1.33 -16.70 11.90
C HIS A 451 -0.71 -15.35 11.56
N GLY A 452 -0.73 -14.39 12.49
CA GLY A 452 -0.30 -13.01 12.27
C GLY A 452 -1.49 -12.05 12.21
N PHE A 453 -1.44 -11.11 11.27
CA PHE A 453 -2.29 -9.94 11.20
C PHE A 453 -2.91 -9.76 9.81
N ASP A 454 -4.23 -9.71 9.74
CA ASP A 454 -4.96 -9.33 8.54
C ASP A 454 -5.77 -8.07 8.82
N ARG A 455 -5.72 -7.10 7.91
CA ARG A 455 -6.54 -5.90 8.00
C ARG A 455 -7.12 -5.58 6.64
N THR A 456 -8.43 -5.30 6.61
CA THR A 456 -9.11 -4.73 5.46
C THR A 456 -9.66 -3.36 5.87
N ASN A 457 -9.25 -2.29 5.19
CA ASN A 457 -9.88 -0.99 5.36
C ASN A 457 -10.74 -0.66 4.14
N PHE A 458 -11.84 0.02 4.42
CA PHE A 458 -12.74 0.62 3.46
C PHE A 458 -12.87 2.09 3.80
N GLN A 459 -12.68 2.95 2.81
CA GLN A 459 -12.92 4.36 2.98
C GLN A 459 -13.70 4.93 1.80
N SER A 460 -14.60 5.85 2.11
CA SER A 460 -15.47 6.50 1.15
C SER A 460 -15.70 7.94 1.55
N ASN A 461 -15.26 8.86 0.70
CA ASN A 461 -15.41 10.29 0.87
C ASN A 461 -16.20 10.85 -0.31
N PHE A 462 -17.33 11.48 -0.03
CA PHE A 462 -18.17 12.14 -1.03
C PHE A 462 -18.42 13.59 -0.63
N ASN A 463 -18.24 14.52 -1.55
CA ASN A 463 -18.66 15.91 -1.35
C ASN A 463 -19.58 16.34 -2.49
N PHE A 464 -20.66 17.03 -2.14
CA PHE A 464 -21.67 17.54 -3.06
C PHE A 464 -21.88 19.03 -2.82
N ASN A 465 -21.78 19.83 -3.88
CA ASN A 465 -22.28 21.21 -3.89
C ASN A 465 -23.74 21.16 -4.35
N ILE A 466 -24.68 21.23 -3.41
CA ILE A 466 -26.11 21.25 -3.73
C ILE A 466 -26.48 22.63 -4.33
N SER A 467 -25.85 23.70 -3.84
CA SER A 467 -25.96 25.05 -4.40
C SER A 467 -24.68 25.85 -4.13
N LYS A 468 -24.60 27.10 -4.62
CA LYS A 468 -23.48 28.01 -4.31
C LYS A 468 -23.33 28.31 -2.82
N LYS A 469 -24.37 28.10 -2.01
CA LYS A 469 -24.39 28.38 -0.56
C LYS A 469 -24.46 27.12 0.31
N LEU A 470 -24.64 25.94 -0.28
CA LEU A 470 -24.82 24.70 0.48
C LEU A 470 -23.91 23.60 -0.08
N LYS A 471 -22.98 23.15 0.77
CA LYS A 471 -22.10 22.00 0.52
C LYS A 471 -22.37 20.93 1.58
N VAL A 472 -22.53 19.69 1.13
CA VAL A 472 -22.70 18.52 1.99
C VAL A 472 -21.55 17.56 1.73
N GLY A 473 -20.90 17.10 2.80
CA GLY A 473 -19.82 16.12 2.74
C GLY A 473 -20.17 14.91 3.59
N VAL A 474 -19.91 13.71 3.07
CA VAL A 474 -20.06 12.43 3.77
C VAL A 474 -18.72 11.73 3.74
N LEU A 475 -18.17 11.48 4.92
CA LEU A 475 -16.89 10.80 5.12
C LEU A 475 -17.17 9.52 5.90
N MET A 476 -16.74 8.39 5.35
CA MET A 476 -16.94 7.07 5.95
C MET A 476 -15.62 6.31 5.93
N ASN A 477 -15.23 5.79 7.08
CA ASN A 477 -14.07 4.92 7.23
C ASN A 477 -14.51 3.68 8.03
N GLY A 478 -14.10 2.51 7.57
CA GLY A 478 -14.37 1.23 8.19
C GLY A 478 -13.13 0.34 8.15
N ARG A 479 -12.92 -0.41 9.23
CA ARG A 479 -11.79 -1.31 9.39
C ARG A 479 -12.26 -2.65 9.92
N LEU A 480 -11.82 -3.73 9.28
CA LEU A 480 -11.95 -5.09 9.79
C LEU A 480 -10.56 -5.65 10.04
N GLU A 481 -10.26 -5.91 11.30
CA GLU A 481 -8.99 -6.48 11.74
C GLU A 481 -9.18 -7.92 12.23
N ARG A 482 -8.27 -8.80 11.85
CA ARG A 482 -8.09 -10.12 12.46
C ARG A 482 -6.64 -10.26 12.89
N ASN A 483 -6.45 -10.22 14.19
CA ASN A 483 -5.15 -10.42 14.80
C ASN A 483 -5.16 -11.71 15.61
N ARG A 484 -4.31 -12.67 15.22
CA ARG A 484 -4.14 -13.95 15.90
C ARG A 484 -2.69 -14.05 16.34
N GLN A 485 -2.52 -13.86 17.64
CA GLN A 485 -1.23 -13.64 18.26
C GLN A 485 -1.08 -14.51 19.51
N PRO A 486 0.16 -14.75 19.99
CA PRO A 486 0.38 -15.48 21.24
C PRO A 486 -0.38 -14.81 22.39
N ALA A 487 -1.05 -15.61 23.22
CA ALA A 487 -1.89 -15.13 24.32
C ALA A 487 -1.12 -14.36 25.40
N PHE A 488 0.18 -14.65 25.54
CA PHE A 488 1.09 -13.90 26.39
C PHE A 488 2.06 -13.08 25.54
N GLN A 489 2.39 -11.87 26.01
CA GLN A 489 3.55 -11.14 25.52
C GLN A 489 4.76 -11.99 25.90
N ALA A 490 5.18 -12.86 24.99
CA ALA A 490 6.32 -13.73 25.22
C ALA A 490 7.56 -12.83 25.27
N THR A 491 7.95 -12.42 26.47
CA THR A 491 9.36 -12.19 26.73
C THR A 491 10.00 -13.54 26.44
N ILE A 492 10.66 -13.65 25.28
CA ILE A 492 11.50 -14.81 24.98
C ILE A 492 12.70 -14.67 25.90
N THR A 493 12.51 -15.06 27.16
CA THR A 493 13.61 -15.31 28.08
C THR A 493 14.21 -16.62 27.57
N ILE A 494 15.30 -16.52 26.80
CA ILE A 494 16.15 -17.66 26.49
C ILE A 494 16.75 -18.07 27.83
N LEU A 495 16.03 -18.91 28.58
CA LEU A 495 16.56 -19.51 29.79
C LEU A 495 17.70 -20.43 29.34
N PRO A 496 18.91 -20.32 29.93
CA PRO A 496 19.96 -21.28 29.66
C PRO A 496 19.41 -22.66 30.00
N CYS A 497 19.59 -23.60 29.06
CA CYS A 497 19.15 -24.98 29.21
C CYS A 497 19.90 -25.61 30.39
N ARG A 498 19.33 -25.53 31.60
CA ARG A 498 19.77 -26.36 32.72
C ARG A 498 19.22 -27.76 32.51
N ARG A 499 20.03 -28.77 32.84
CA ARG A 499 19.67 -30.19 32.71
C ARG A 499 18.29 -30.44 33.32
N LEU A 500 17.40 -31.08 32.57
CA LEU A 500 16.08 -31.53 33.06
C LEU A 500 16.19 -32.41 34.33
N SER A 501 17.35 -33.04 34.55
CA SER A 501 17.63 -33.86 35.74
C SER A 501 17.75 -33.06 37.05
N GLU A 502 17.91 -31.73 37.00
CA GLU A 502 17.93 -30.89 38.21
C GLU A 502 16.54 -30.35 38.58
N ILE A 503 15.57 -30.44 37.67
CA ILE A 503 14.20 -29.93 37.88
C ILE A 503 13.30 -31.01 38.54
N CYS A 504 13.68 -32.28 38.42
CA CYS A 504 12.99 -33.40 39.07
C CYS A 504 13.89 -34.04 40.13
N GLN A 505 14.02 -33.41 41.30
CA GLN A 505 14.37 -34.17 42.51
C GLN A 505 13.11 -34.87 43.03
N PRO A 506 13.15 -36.18 43.36
CA PRO A 506 11.94 -36.92 43.72
C PRO A 506 11.29 -36.51 45.04
N ASN A 507 11.93 -35.73 45.92
CA ASN A 507 11.40 -35.46 47.25
C ASN A 507 11.72 -34.03 47.71
N GLY A 508 10.71 -33.19 47.84
CA GLY A 508 10.78 -31.91 48.57
C GLY A 508 10.17 -30.73 47.81
N LEU A 509 9.04 -30.22 48.32
CA LEU A 509 8.45 -28.96 47.86
C LEU A 509 9.48 -27.82 47.97
N SER A 510 9.95 -27.29 46.84
CA SER A 510 10.38 -25.90 46.76
C SER A 510 9.40 -25.14 45.87
N LEU A 511 8.51 -24.37 46.51
CA LEU A 511 7.69 -23.38 45.85
C LEU A 511 8.59 -22.19 45.50
N MET A 512 9.10 -22.15 44.27
CA MET A 512 9.57 -20.89 43.71
C MET A 512 8.34 -20.11 43.26
N THR A 513 7.79 -19.30 44.16
CA THR A 513 6.65 -18.42 43.91
C THR A 513 7.07 -17.35 42.89
N ILE A 514 6.68 -17.52 41.64
CA ILE A 514 6.65 -16.42 40.67
C ILE A 514 5.47 -15.52 41.09
N PRO A 515 5.68 -14.23 41.41
CA PRO A 515 4.56 -13.37 41.77
C PRO A 515 3.71 -13.11 40.53
N VAL A 516 2.55 -13.77 40.46
CA VAL A 516 1.49 -13.47 39.52
C VAL A 516 0.65 -12.34 40.13
N THR A 517 0.97 -11.09 39.79
CA THR A 517 0.05 -9.97 40.05
C THR A 517 -0.85 -9.79 38.82
N PRO A 518 -2.18 -10.02 38.94
CA PRO A 518 -3.10 -9.69 37.86
C PRO A 518 -3.42 -8.19 37.90
N LEU A 519 -2.86 -7.41 36.97
CA LEU A 519 -3.31 -6.04 36.71
C LEU A 519 -4.63 -6.08 35.93
N TYR A 520 -5.74 -6.30 36.63
CA TYR A 520 -7.06 -5.90 36.12
C TYR A 520 -7.22 -4.40 36.35
N ARG A 521 -7.11 -3.60 35.29
CA ARG A 521 -7.55 -2.20 35.30
C ARG A 521 -8.91 -2.10 34.60
N LEU A 522 -9.98 -2.35 35.36
CA LEU A 522 -11.32 -1.89 35.00
C LEU A 522 -11.34 -0.38 35.24
N SER A 523 -11.33 0.42 34.18
CA SER A 523 -11.50 1.87 34.29
C SER A 523 -13.00 2.21 34.26
N ILE A 524 -13.60 2.36 35.45
CA ILE A 524 -14.88 3.03 35.63
C ILE A 524 -14.55 4.45 36.12
N HIS A 525 -14.92 5.46 35.35
CA HIS A 525 -14.91 6.85 35.80
C HIS A 525 -16.08 7.08 36.77
N ASN A 526 -15.80 7.48 38.02
CA ASN A 526 -16.13 8.81 38.54
C ASN A 526 -16.02 8.92 40.08
N LEU A 527 -15.45 10.06 40.51
CA LEU A 527 -15.74 10.87 41.70
C LEU A 527 -15.28 10.42 43.12
N VAL A 528 -14.66 11.42 43.79
CA VAL A 528 -14.54 11.69 45.25
C VAL A 528 -13.22 11.30 45.97
N THR A 529 -12.39 12.33 46.13
CA THR A 529 -11.50 12.75 47.25
C THR A 529 -11.03 11.78 48.36
N GLY A 530 -9.70 11.79 48.59
CA GLY A 530 -9.09 12.04 49.91
C GLY A 530 -8.64 10.84 50.76
N GLY A 531 -7.41 10.91 51.28
CA GLY A 531 -7.03 10.26 52.55
C GLY A 531 -5.86 9.25 52.50
N SER A 532 -4.73 9.66 53.07
CA SER A 532 -3.60 8.82 53.48
C SER A 532 -4.01 7.73 54.49
N MET A 533 -3.30 6.60 54.56
CA MET A 533 -2.44 6.26 55.72
C MET A 533 -1.67 4.95 55.53
N SER A 534 -0.53 4.93 56.21
CA SER A 534 0.58 4.00 56.32
C SER A 534 0.33 2.72 57.15
N ARG A 535 1.20 1.72 56.89
CA ARG A 535 1.82 0.72 57.81
C ARG A 535 0.91 -0.14 58.71
N CYS A 536 1.07 -1.46 58.61
CA CYS A 536 1.50 -2.31 59.74
C CYS A 536 1.95 -3.70 59.25
N LEU A 537 3.18 -4.06 59.64
CA LEU A 537 3.75 -5.40 59.68
C LEU A 537 3.30 -6.08 60.99
N GLU A 538 2.94 -7.36 60.97
CA GLU A 538 3.55 -8.44 61.78
C GLU A 538 2.68 -9.71 61.87
N SER A 539 3.36 -10.85 61.64
CA SER A 539 3.32 -12.09 62.42
C SER A 539 1.97 -12.70 62.82
N THR A 540 1.65 -13.89 62.30
CA THR A 540 1.66 -15.14 63.09
C THR A 540 1.34 -16.37 62.24
N SER A 541 2.05 -17.44 62.55
CA SER A 541 1.95 -18.79 61.99
C SER A 541 0.90 -19.63 62.72
N HIS A 542 0.51 -20.73 62.04
CA HIS A 542 -0.12 -21.97 62.51
C HIS A 542 -1.63 -22.22 62.32
N LYS A 543 -1.85 -23.36 61.64
CA LYS A 543 -2.83 -24.44 61.82
C LYS A 543 -4.17 -24.40 61.05
N PHE A 544 -4.28 -25.46 60.25
CA PHE A 544 -5.47 -26.13 59.70
C PHE A 544 -6.79 -25.90 60.44
N GLY A 545 -7.86 -25.69 59.66
CA GLY A 545 -9.24 -25.82 60.11
C GLY A 545 -10.23 -25.73 58.94
N LEU A 546 -10.64 -26.89 58.42
CA LEU A 546 -11.87 -27.04 57.63
C LEU A 546 -13.08 -26.81 58.56
N CYS A 547 -13.94 -25.82 58.29
CA CYS A 547 -15.39 -25.98 58.43
C CYS A 547 -16.20 -24.82 57.82
N LYS A 548 -17.06 -25.20 56.86
CA LYS A 548 -18.46 -24.78 56.65
C LYS A 548 -19.02 -23.58 57.46
N SER A 549 -19.51 -22.62 56.67
CA SER A 549 -20.94 -22.24 56.55
C SER A 549 -21.39 -20.84 57.04
N THR A 550 -22.08 -20.17 56.10
CA THR A 550 -23.30 -19.33 56.26
C THR A 550 -23.21 -18.03 57.09
N VAL A 551 -23.58 -16.89 56.48
CA VAL A 551 -24.85 -16.16 56.75
C VAL A 551 -24.88 -14.83 55.96
N ARG A 552 -25.89 -14.78 55.06
CA ARG A 552 -26.79 -13.68 54.67
C ARG A 552 -26.32 -12.22 54.68
N LEU A 553 -26.57 -11.54 53.56
CA LEU A 553 -27.39 -10.33 53.59
C LEU A 553 -28.42 -10.32 52.46
N ASN A 554 -29.60 -9.83 52.83
CA ASN A 554 -30.88 -9.99 52.16
C ASN A 554 -31.05 -9.15 50.89
N THR A 555 -31.74 -9.78 49.95
CA THR A 555 -32.70 -9.32 48.94
C THR A 555 -33.45 -8.01 49.27
N VAL A 556 -33.70 -7.15 48.28
CA VAL A 556 -35.01 -6.74 47.66
C VAL A 556 -34.66 -5.79 46.48
N PHE A 557 -34.84 -6.15 45.20
CA PHE A 557 -36.02 -5.97 44.33
C PHE A 557 -35.72 -6.79 43.05
N SER A 558 -36.46 -7.85 42.72
CA SER A 558 -37.58 -7.89 41.74
C SER A 558 -37.37 -6.94 40.54
N MET A 559 -37.56 -7.29 39.27
CA MET A 559 -38.22 -8.43 38.62
C MET A 559 -37.94 -8.23 37.11
N VAL A 560 -37.69 -9.31 36.35
CA VAL A 560 -38.18 -9.57 34.97
C VAL A 560 -37.26 -10.60 34.31
N LEU A 561 -37.85 -11.79 34.19
CA LEU A 561 -37.64 -12.88 33.23
C LEU A 561 -36.32 -13.68 33.21
N LYS A 562 -36.54 -14.94 33.59
CA LYS A 562 -35.67 -16.11 33.62
C LYS A 562 -35.51 -16.78 32.23
N PRO A 563 -34.58 -17.75 32.14
CA PRO A 563 -33.96 -18.30 30.92
C PRO A 563 -34.40 -19.74 30.59
N VAL A 564 -33.96 -20.28 29.43
CA VAL A 564 -33.62 -21.69 29.11
C VAL A 564 -32.79 -21.61 27.80
N LEU A 565 -31.47 -21.86 27.68
CA LEU A 565 -30.59 -23.01 27.95
C LEU A 565 -30.92 -24.30 27.14
N TRP A 566 -30.28 -24.55 25.99
CA TRP A 566 -29.44 -25.75 25.72
C TRP A 566 -28.97 -25.90 24.25
N LEU A 567 -27.75 -26.46 24.12
CA LEU A 567 -27.06 -27.10 22.98
C LEU A 567 -26.51 -26.20 21.85
N ALA A 568 -25.27 -26.34 21.35
CA ALA A 568 -24.41 -27.51 21.31
C ALA A 568 -22.91 -27.17 21.37
N THR A 569 -22.18 -28.08 22.01
CA THR A 569 -20.73 -28.23 22.13
C THR A 569 -20.05 -28.63 20.83
N GLY A 570 -18.85 -28.11 20.60
CA GLY A 570 -17.95 -28.52 19.52
C GLY A 570 -16.56 -27.95 19.76
N THR A 571 -15.91 -28.38 20.85
CA THR A 571 -14.52 -28.03 21.19
C THR A 571 -13.60 -29.14 20.70
N GLU A 572 -12.86 -28.89 19.62
CA GLU A 572 -11.65 -29.65 19.28
C GLU A 572 -10.50 -29.17 20.18
N THR A 573 -9.93 -30.10 20.94
CA THR A 573 -8.73 -29.95 21.75
C THR A 573 -7.47 -29.99 20.86
N PRO A 574 -6.48 -29.11 21.03
CA PRO A 574 -5.17 -29.33 20.45
C PRO A 574 -4.34 -30.25 21.36
N GLU A 575 -3.86 -31.36 20.80
CA GLU A 575 -2.82 -32.20 21.38
C GLU A 575 -1.54 -31.37 21.57
N MET A 576 -1.03 -31.34 22.80
CA MET A 576 0.35 -30.98 23.09
C MET A 576 1.24 -32.17 22.76
N ILE A 577 2.19 -31.99 21.85
CA ILE A 577 3.40 -32.81 21.72
C ILE A 577 4.60 -31.88 21.90
#